data_AF-A0A975E6J4-F1
#
_entry.id   AF-A0A975E6J4-F1
#
_cell.length_a   1.000
_cell.length_b   1.000
_cell.length_c   1.000
_cell.angle_alpha   90.00
_cell.angle_beta   90.00
_cell.angle_gamma   90.00
#
_symmetry.space_group_name_H-M   'P 1'
#
loop_
_entity.id
_entity.type
_entity.pdbx_description
1 polymer ?
#
loop_
_entity_poly.entity_id
_entity_poly.type
_entity_poly.pdbx_seq_one_letter_code
_entity_poly.pdbx_strand_id
1 'polypeptide(L)' 'MSTMNISLPEGLKEFVDTQVGSRGFGTSSEYVRELIRKDQDRQQLRGLLLAGAQSAPTAPVDANYFDTLRKRITSKKSK' A
#
# COMPACT_ATOMS: atom_id res chain seq x y z
N MET A 1 -10.32 21.40 5.96
CA MET A 1 -9.31 20.87 5.01
C MET A 1 -8.20 21.89 4.88
N SER A 2 -6.94 21.46 4.85
CA SER A 2 -5.82 22.33 4.49
C SER A 2 -5.67 22.37 2.97
N THR A 3 -5.39 23.54 2.39
CA THR A 3 -5.16 23.70 0.95
C THR A 3 -3.67 23.65 0.64
N MET A 4 -3.32 23.07 -0.51
CA MET A 4 -1.95 23.01 -1.01
C MET A 4 -1.94 23.46 -2.47
N ASN A 5 -1.17 24.49 -2.78
CA ASN A 5 -0.98 24.99 -4.14
C ASN A 5 0.26 24.35 -4.75
N ILE A 6 0.13 23.83 -5.97
CA ILE A 6 1.22 23.16 -6.68
C ILE A 6 1.27 23.73 -8.09
N SER A 7 2.42 24.27 -8.48
CA SER A 7 2.68 24.68 -9.86
C SER A 7 3.24 23.51 -10.65
N LEU A 8 2.66 23.24 -11.81
CA LEU A 8 3.07 22.16 -12.71
C LEU A 8 3.49 22.75 -14.06
N PRO A 9 4.57 22.24 -14.68
CA PRO A 9 4.84 22.47 -16.10
C PRO A 9 3.66 22.00 -16.96
N GLU A 10 3.50 22.61 -18.13
CA GLU A 10 2.36 22.36 -19.03
C GLU A 10 2.15 20.87 -19.34
N GLY A 11 3.21 20.15 -19.71
CA GLY A 11 3.11 18.71 -19.98
C GLY A 11 2.65 17.87 -18.78
N LEU A 12 3.00 18.25 -17.55
CA LEU A 12 2.50 17.55 -16.36
C LEU A 12 1.03 17.88 -16.09
N LYS A 13 0.62 19.12 -16.38
CA LYS A 13 -0.79 19.51 -16.29
C LYS A 13 -1.64 18.73 -17.29
N GLU A 14 -1.24 18.66 -18.56
CA GLU A 14 -1.94 17.88 -19.60
C GLU A 14 -2.06 16.40 -19.24
N PHE A 15 -0.98 15.83 -18.70
CA PHE A 15 -1.00 14.46 -18.21
C PHE A 15 -2.05 14.27 -17.10
N VAL A 16 -2.07 15.15 -16.10
CA VAL A 16 -3.06 15.09 -15.01
C VAL A 16 -4.47 15.23 -15.56
N ASP A 17 -4.73 16.18 -16.46
CA ASP A 17 -6.05 16.39 -17.06
C ASP A 17 -6.52 15.15 -17.84
N THR A 18 -5.61 14.47 -18.55
CA THR A 18 -5.88 13.20 -19.22
C THR A 18 -6.25 12.09 -18.23
N GLN A 19 -5.55 12.00 -17.09
CA GLN A 19 -5.88 11.01 -16.06
C GLN A 19 -7.25 11.29 -15.43
N VAL A 20 -7.59 12.56 -15.21
CA VAL A 20 -8.89 12.97 -14.69
C VAL A 20 -10.01 12.54 -15.63
N GLY A 21 -9.89 12.87 -16.92
CA GLY A 21 -10.90 12.51 -17.93
C GLY A 21 -11.03 11.01 -18.21
N SER A 22 -9.93 10.25 -18.17
CA SER A 22 -9.93 8.82 -18.53
C SER A 22 -10.24 7.88 -17.37
N ARG A 23 -9.89 8.24 -16.14
CA ARG A 23 -10.02 7.35 -14.96
C ARG A 23 -11.15 7.74 -14.01
N GLY A 24 -11.99 8.70 -14.41
CA GLY A 24 -13.19 9.09 -13.67
C GLY A 24 -12.91 9.90 -12.41
N PHE A 25 -11.76 10.56 -12.30
CA PHE A 25 -11.56 11.52 -11.22
C PHE A 25 -12.37 12.79 -11.50
N GLY A 26 -12.95 13.40 -10.48
CA GLY A 26 -13.71 14.64 -10.61
C GLY A 26 -12.84 15.89 -10.69
N THR A 27 -11.61 15.85 -10.19
CA THR A 27 -10.67 16.99 -10.19
C THR A 27 -9.20 16.58 -10.22
N SER A 28 -8.33 17.47 -10.67
CA SER A 28 -6.87 17.29 -10.59
C SER A 28 -6.39 17.07 -9.15
N SER A 29 -6.99 17.76 -8.17
CA SER A 29 -6.67 17.57 -6.75
C SER A 29 -7.04 16.18 -6.24
N GLU A 30 -8.10 15.58 -6.76
CA GLU A 30 -8.47 14.21 -6.44
C GLU A 30 -7.45 13.21 -6.98
N TYR A 31 -7.04 13.36 -8.23
CA TYR A 31 -5.98 12.53 -8.81
C TYR A 31 -4.68 12.62 -8.00
N VAL A 32 -4.25 13.84 -7.61
CA VAL A 32 -3.04 14.04 -6.80
C VAL A 32 -3.19 13.40 -5.42
N ARG A 33 -4.35 13.50 -4.75
CA ARG A 33 -4.59 12.82 -3.47
C ARG A 33 -4.47 11.31 -3.59
N GLU A 34 -4.98 10.73 -4.66
CA GLU A 34 -4.85 9.29 -4.92
C GLU A 34 -3.40 8.88 -5.19
N LEU A 35 -2.61 9.69 -5.90
CA LEU A 35 -1.18 9.44 -6.07
C LEU A 35 -0.44 9.44 -4.72
N ILE A 36 -0.77 10.39 -3.83
CA ILE A 36 -0.17 10.47 -2.50
C ILE A 36 -0.52 9.22 -1.68
N ARG A 37 -1.78 8.76 -1.70
CA ARG A 37 -2.19 7.52 -1.00
C ARG A 37 -1.41 6.31 -1.51
N LYS A 38 -1.30 6.16 -2.83
CA LYS A 38 -0.53 5.07 -3.45
C LYS A 38 0.96 5.13 -3.08
N ASP A 39 1.54 6.32 -2.96
CA ASP A 39 2.91 6.47 -2.52
C ASP A 39 3.07 6.09 -1.04
N GLN A 40 2.13 6.50 -0.17
CA GLN A 40 2.10 6.09 1.24
C GLN A 40 2.01 4.56 1.37
N ASP A 41 1.11 3.91 0.62
CA ASP A 41 0.97 2.45 0.62
C ASP A 41 2.27 1.76 0.18
N ARG A 42 2.93 2.28 -0.86
CA ARG A 42 4.24 1.78 -1.34
C ARG A 42 5.32 1.94 -0.28
N GLN A 43 5.38 3.08 0.41
CA GLN A 43 6.34 3.32 1.48
C GLN A 43 6.09 2.38 2.66
N GLN A 44 4.82 2.18 3.04
CA GLN A 44 4.44 1.24 4.09
C GLN A 44 4.86 -0.19 3.75
N LEU A 45 4.54 -0.66 2.54
CA LEU A 45 4.94 -2.00 2.08
C LEU A 45 6.46 -2.16 2.08
N ARG A 46 7.19 -1.15 1.59
CA ARG A 46 8.66 -1.14 1.62
C ARG A 46 9.19 -1.28 3.04
N GLY A 47 8.61 -0.55 4.00
CA GLY A 47 8.98 -0.65 5.41
C GLY A 47 8.78 -2.07 5.95
N LEU A 48 7.64 -2.71 5.65
CA LEU A 48 7.36 -4.09 6.08
C LEU A 48 8.34 -5.10 5.47
N LEU A 49 8.68 -4.96 4.19
CA LEU A 49 9.65 -5.83 3.53
C LEU A 49 11.05 -5.70 4.13
N LEU A 50 11.49 -4.46 4.42
CA LEU A 50 12.78 -4.23 5.08
C LEU A 50 12.80 -4.79 6.50
N ALA A 51 11.72 -4.60 7.27
CA ALA A 51 11.59 -5.19 8.60
C ALA A 51 11.64 -6.73 8.55
N GLY A 52 10.97 -7.34 7.56
CA GLY A 52 11.03 -8.78 7.33
C GLY A 52 12.44 -9.26 6.96
N ALA A 53 13.13 -8.55 6.07
CA ALA A 53 14.49 -8.88 5.66
C ALA A 53 15.53 -8.74 6.80
N GLN A 54 15.29 -7.83 7.74
CA GLN A 54 16.12 -7.64 8.93
C GLN A 54 15.77 -8.59 10.09
N SER A 55 14.65 -9.31 9.99
CA SER A 55 14.24 -10.26 11.02
C SER A 55 15.14 -11.49 11.05
N ALA A 56 15.22 -12.14 12.20
CA ALA A 56 15.99 -13.37 12.33
C ALA A 56 15.45 -14.45 11.38
N PRO A 57 16.32 -15.18 10.65
CA PRO A 57 15.89 -16.30 9.83
C PRO A 57 15.10 -17.31 10.67
N THR A 58 13.99 -17.78 10.12
CA THR A 58 13.21 -18.86 10.72
C THR A 58 13.56 -20.20 10.08
N ALA A 59 13.16 -21.29 10.72
CA ALA A 59 13.25 -22.62 10.12
C ALA A 59 12.39 -22.69 8.84
N PRO A 60 12.69 -23.59 7.89
CA PRO A 60 11.88 -23.77 6.69
C PRO A 60 10.39 -23.90 7.02
N VAL A 61 9.58 -23.07 6.36
CA VAL A 61 8.13 -23.07 6.53
C VAL A 61 7.56 -24.18 5.64
N ASP A 62 7.23 -25.31 6.26
CA ASP A 62 6.70 -26.50 5.58
C ASP A 62 5.20 -26.74 5.86
N ALA A 63 4.66 -27.85 5.37
CA ALA A 63 3.25 -28.20 5.60
C ALA A 63 2.94 -28.41 7.09
N ASN A 64 3.87 -29.01 7.84
CA ASN A 64 3.68 -29.29 9.26
C ASN A 64 3.67 -28.01 10.12
N TYR A 65 4.45 -27.00 9.72
CA TYR A 65 4.38 -25.65 10.29
C TYR A 65 2.96 -25.09 10.18
N PHE A 66 2.36 -25.13 8.99
CA PHE A 66 1.00 -24.61 8.79
C PHE A 66 -0.06 -25.43 9.51
N ASP A 67 0.06 -26.76 9.58
CA ASP A 67 -0.87 -27.61 10.31
C ASP A 67 -0.83 -27.35 11.81
N THR A 68 0.37 -27.17 12.37
CA THR A 68 0.57 -26.79 13.78
C THR A 68 -0.03 -25.41 14.06
N LEU A 69 0.18 -24.46 13.14
CA LEU A 69 -0.35 -23.10 13.26
C LEU A 69 -1.89 -23.10 13.26
N ARG A 70 -2.54 -23.85 12.36
CA ARG A 70 -4.00 -23.99 12.31
C ARG A 70 -4.56 -24.63 13.58
N LYS A 71 -3.95 -25.74 14.02
CA LYS A 71 -4.33 -26.43 15.28
C LYS A 71 -4.25 -25.49 16.48
N ARG A 72 -3.24 -24.61 16.53
CA ARG A 72 -3.08 -23.61 17.60
C ARG A 72 -4.20 -22.57 17.60
N ILE A 73 -4.66 -22.12 16.43
CA ILE A 73 -5.74 -21.14 16.31
C ILE A 73 -7.08 -21.76 16.70
N THR A 74 -7.34 -23.00 16.27
CA THR A 74 -8.60 -23.71 16.59
C THR A 74 -8.69 -24.09 18.06
N SER A 75 -7.58 -24.47 18.70
CA SER A 75 -7.58 -24.77 20.14
C SER A 75 -7.79 -23.52 21.01
N LYS A 76 -7.32 -22.35 20.55
CA LYS A 76 -7.53 -21.06 21.24
C LYS A 76 -8.97 -20.53 21.18
N LYS A 77 -9.78 -21.00 20.23
CA LYS A 77 -11.22 -20.65 20.10
C LYS A 77 -12.14 -21.51 20.97
N SER A 78 -11.65 -22.64 21.50
CA SER A 78 -12.42 -23.58 22.30
C SER A 78 -12.29 -23.34 23.82
N LYS A 79 -11.80 -22.15 24.20
CA LYS A 79 -11.60 -21.71 25.58
C LYS A 79 -12.20 -20.31 25.72
#